data_AF-A0A9W6HY89-F1
#
_entry.id   AF-A0A9W6HY89-F1
#
_cell.length_a   1.000
_cell.length_b   1.000
_cell.length_c   1.000
_cell.angle_alpha   90.00
_cell.angle_beta   90.00
_cell.angle_gamma   90.00
#
_symmetry.space_group_name_H-M   'P 1'
#
loop_
_entity.id
_entity.type
_entity.pdbx_description
1 polymer ?
#
loop_
_entity_poly.entity_id
_entity_poly.type
_entity_poly.pdbx_seq_one_letter_code
_entity_poly.pdbx_strand_id
1 'polypeptide(L)' 'MLRALLRQTDADGVPVRLNVLQGSPARRLYERHGFTVEVQDPVDVYMVRRPGGSALGA' A
#
# COMPACT_ATOMS: atom_id res chain seq x y z
N MET A 1 -3.01 3.46 -14.20
CA MET A 1 -1.89 2.48 -14.22
C MET A 1 -1.78 1.69 -12.91
N LEU A 2 -1.62 2.33 -11.73
CA LEU A 2 -1.52 1.63 -10.43
C LEU A 2 -2.69 0.66 -10.13
N ARG A 3 -3.94 1.05 -10.45
CA ARG A 3 -5.12 0.20 -10.22
C ARG A 3 -5.07 -1.13 -10.98
N ALA A 4 -4.51 -1.15 -12.19
CA ALA A 4 -4.45 -2.38 -12.99
C ALA A 4 -3.48 -3.39 -12.36
N LEU A 5 -2.32 -2.91 -11.89
CA LEU A 5 -1.37 -3.72 -11.13
C LEU A 5 -2.01 -4.26 -9.84
N LEU A 6 -2.68 -3.40 -9.07
CA LEU A 6 -3.30 -3.81 -7.81
C LEU A 6 -4.38 -4.89 -7.99
N ARG A 7 -5.18 -4.81 -9.06
CA ARG A 7 -6.16 -5.87 -9.38
C ARG A 7 -5.51 -7.20 -9.70
N GLN A 8 -4.39 -7.18 -10.43
CA GLN A 8 -3.66 -8.41 -10.74
C GLN A 8 -3.10 -9.02 -9.47
N THR A 9 -2.46 -8.22 -8.62
CA THR A 9 -1.91 -8.70 -7.35
C THR A 9 -2.99 -9.18 -6.37
N ASP A 10 -4.19 -8.57 -6.43
CA ASP A 10 -5.36 -9.04 -5.69
C ASP A 10 -5.81 -10.42 -6.19
N ALA A 11 -5.87 -10.62 -7.51
CA ALA A 11 -6.25 -11.90 -8.12
C ALA A 11 -5.22 -13.01 -7.83
N ASP A 12 -3.94 -12.66 -7.81
CA ASP A 12 -2.84 -13.58 -7.52
C ASP A 12 -2.64 -13.83 -6.02
N GLY A 13 -3.37 -13.12 -5.14
CA GLY A 13 -3.25 -13.26 -3.70
C GLY A 13 -1.89 -12.81 -3.14
N VAL A 14 -1.18 -11.92 -3.85
CA VAL A 14 0.17 -11.46 -3.47
C VAL A 14 0.14 -10.05 -2.84
N PRO A 15 0.83 -9.82 -1.72
CA PRO A 15 0.94 -8.49 -1.12
C PRO A 15 1.87 -7.60 -1.95
N VAL A 16 1.54 -6.30 -2.00
CA VAL A 16 2.37 -5.27 -2.65
C VAL A 16 3.08 -4.46 -1.59
N ARG A 17 4.38 -4.25 -1.76
CA ARG A 17 5.22 -3.41 -0.89
C ARG A 17 5.83 -2.26 -1.64
N LEU A 18 5.98 -1.13 -0.96
CA LEU A 18 6.66 0.06 -1.47
C LEU A 18 7.26 0.85 -0.30
N ASN A 19 8.18 1.77 -0.61
CA ASN A 19 8.64 2.78 0.34
C ASN A 19 8.27 4.18 -0.15
N VAL A 20 8.05 5.08 0.80
CA VAL A 20 7.94 6.53 0.56
C VAL A 20 8.77 7.30 1.58
N LEU A 21 9.25 8.48 1.21
CA LEU A 21 9.98 9.33 2.14
C LEU A 21 9.08 9.87 3.26
N GLN A 22 9.65 10.05 4.45
CA GLN A 22 9.06 10.77 5.57
C GLN A 22 8.56 12.16 5.14
N GLY A 23 7.38 12.56 5.63
CA GLY A 23 6.74 13.82 5.28
C GLY A 23 6.21 13.92 3.84
N SER A 24 6.44 12.93 2.98
CA SER A 24 5.97 12.97 1.60
C SER A 24 4.43 12.91 1.50
N PRO A 25 3.78 13.76 0.69
CA PRO A 25 2.33 13.68 0.45
C PRO A 25 1.92 12.38 -0.26
N ALA A 26 2.88 11.67 -0.88
CA ALA A 26 2.65 10.39 -1.51
C ALA A 26 2.13 9.33 -0.54
N ARG A 27 2.49 9.40 0.75
CA ARG A 27 1.98 8.48 1.78
C ARG A 27 0.44 8.44 1.79
N ARG A 28 -0.20 9.62 1.78
CA ARG A 28 -1.67 9.72 1.76
C ARG A 28 -2.30 9.15 0.49
N LEU A 29 -1.58 9.22 -0.64
CA LEU A 29 -2.04 8.61 -1.90
C LEU A 29 -2.12 7.08 -1.76
N TYR A 30 -1.08 6.46 -1.20
CA TYR A 30 -1.03 5.02 -1.02
C TYR A 30 -1.96 4.54 0.09
N GLU A 31 -2.12 5.28 1.18
CA GLU A 31 -3.12 4.99 2.23
C GLU A 31 -4.54 4.89 1.63
N ARG A 32 -4.93 5.82 0.75
CA ARG A 32 -6.22 5.75 0.04
C ARG A 32 -6.37 4.55 -0.89
N HIS A 33 -5.27 3.88 -1.25
CA HIS A 33 -5.29 2.68 -2.08
C HIS A 33 -5.21 1.40 -1.23
N GLY A 34 -5.29 1.50 0.10
CA GLY A 34 -5.30 0.37 1.02
C GLY A 34 -3.92 -0.08 1.48
N PHE A 35 -2.88 0.73 1.25
CA PHE A 35 -1.57 0.48 1.84
C PHE A 35 -1.55 0.94 3.31
N THR A 36 -0.91 0.14 4.17
CA THR A 36 -0.68 0.41 5.58
C THR A 36 0.81 0.41 5.87
N VAL A 37 1.27 1.15 6.88
CA VAL A 37 2.68 1.12 7.30
C VAL A 37 3.03 -0.25 7.85
N GLU A 38 4.11 -0.85 7.33
CA GLU A 38 4.69 -2.11 7.83
C GLU A 38 5.86 -1.80 8.78
N VAL A 39 6.76 -0.90 8.36
CA VAL A 39 7.89 -0.42 9.16
C VAL A 39 8.27 0.98 8.69
N GLN A 40 8.84 1.78 9.58
CA GLN A 40 9.35 3.12 9.24
C GLN A 40 10.67 3.37 9.96
N ASP A 41 11.52 4.14 9.30
CA ASP A 41 12.76 4.68 9.84
C ASP A 41 12.76 6.23 9.69
N PRO A 42 13.84 6.93 10.07
CA PRO A 42 13.89 8.39 9.99
C PRO A 42 13.74 8.97 8.58
N VAL A 43 13.95 8.17 7.54
CA VAL A 43 13.92 8.59 6.13
C VAL A 43 12.80 7.91 5.37
N ASP A 44 12.67 6.59 5.49
CA ASP A 44 11.74 5.77 4.73
C ASP A 44 10.55 5.28 5.56
N VAL A 45 9.40 5.23 4.90
CA VAL A 45 8.17 4.59 5.39
C VAL A 45 7.85 3.45 4.44
N TYR A 46 8.04 2.23 4.90
CA TYR A 46 7.69 1.02 4.17
C TYR A 46 6.21 0.73 4.37
N MET A 47 5.49 0.57 3.27
CA MET A 47 4.06 0.33 3.25
C MET A 47 3.74 -0.97 2.54
N VAL A 48 2.74 -1.69 3.06
CA VAL A 48 2.23 -2.94 2.51
C VAL A 48 0.74 -2.81 2.23
N ARG A 49 0.29 -3.36 1.10
CA ARG A 49 -1.12 -3.61 0.83
C ARG A 49 -1.33 -5.10 0.70
N ARG A 50 -2.20 -5.66 1.53
CA ARG A 50 -2.65 -7.05 1.39
C ARG A 50 -3.66 -7.17 0.23
N PRO A 51 -3.76 -8.35 -0.41
CA PRO A 51 -4.82 -8.64 -1.35
C PRO A 51 -6.21 -8.32 -0.77
N GLY A 52 -7.08 -7.67 -1.54
CA GLY A 52 -8.41 -7.29 -1.08
C GLY A 52 -8.44 -6.06 -0.17
N GLY A 53 -7.42 -5.20 -0.24
CA GLY A 53 -7.28 -3.94 0.49
C GLY A 53 -8.34 -2.89 0.17
N SER A 54 -9.58 -3.19 0.55
CA SER A 54 -10.65 -2.33 1.06
C SER A 54 -11.79 -3.24 1.57
N ALA A 55 -11.49 -4.21 2.44
CA ALA A 55 -12.53 -4.89 3.22
C ALA A 55 -12.75 -4.10 4.52
N LEU A 56 -13.59 -3.06 4.46
CA LEU A 56 -14.32 -2.64 5.66
C LEU A 56 -15.52 -3.58 5.81
N GLY A 57 -15.49 -4.40 6.87
CA GLY A 57 -16.67 -5.03 7.46
C GLY A 57 -17.03 -6.42 6.94
N ALA A 58 -16.48 -7.45 7.58
CA ALA A 58 -17.27 -8.60 8.01
C ALA A 58 -17.49 -8.46 9.52
#